data_AF-A0A5P0JD64-F1
#
_entry.id   AF-A0A5P0JD64-F1
#
_cell.length_a   1.000
_cell.length_b   1.000
_cell.length_c   1.000
_cell.angle_alpha   90.00
_cell.angle_beta   90.00
_cell.angle_gamma   90.00
#
_symmetry.space_group_name_H-M   'P 1'
#
loop_
_entity.id
_entity.type
_entity.pdbx_description
1 polymer ?
#
loop_
_entity_poly.entity_id
_entity_poly.type
_entity_poly.pdbx_seq_one_letter_code
_entity_poly.pdbx_strand_id
1 'polypeptide(L)'
;MSKNKLSKGQQRRVNANHQRRLKTSKEKPDYDDNLFGEPDEGIVISRFGMHADVESADGDVHRCNIRRTIRSLVTGDRVVWRPGKPAAEGVNVKGIVEAVHERTSVLTRPDFYDGVKPIAANIDQIVIVSAILPELSLNIIDRYLVACETLQIEPIIVLNKIDLLDDEGMAFVNEQMDIYRNIGYRVLMVSSHTQDGLKPLEEALTGRISIFAGQSGVGKSSLLNALLGLQKEILTNDVSDNSGLGQHTTTAARLYHFPHGGDVIDSPGVREFGLWHLEPEQITQGFVEFHDYLG
;
A
#
# COMPACT_ATOMS: atom_id res chain seq x y z
N MET A 1 9.89 -21.68 -21.16
CA MET A 1 10.72 -21.00 -22.18
C MET A 1 11.61 -19.97 -21.49
N SER A 2 12.92 -20.10 -21.61
CA SER A 2 13.94 -19.25 -20.98
C SER A 2 13.76 -17.78 -21.37
N LYS A 3 13.52 -16.88 -20.40
CA LYS A 3 13.62 -15.43 -20.62
C LYS A 3 15.09 -15.11 -20.92
N ASN A 4 15.42 -14.85 -22.19
CA ASN A 4 16.76 -14.41 -22.57
C ASN A 4 17.13 -13.16 -21.76
N LYS A 5 18.11 -13.29 -20.85
CA LYS A 5 18.65 -12.18 -20.06
C LYS A 5 19.31 -11.19 -21.01
N LEU A 6 18.99 -9.90 -20.85
CA LEU A 6 19.58 -8.82 -21.64
C LEU A 6 21.10 -8.78 -21.41
N SER A 7 21.88 -8.53 -22.47
CA SER A 7 23.32 -8.30 -22.38
C SER A 7 23.61 -7.04 -21.56
N LYS A 8 24.78 -6.95 -20.88
CA LYS A 8 25.21 -5.76 -20.12
C LYS A 8 25.11 -4.47 -20.93
N GLY A 9 25.42 -4.52 -22.23
CA GLY A 9 25.28 -3.37 -23.14
C GLY A 9 23.81 -2.99 -23.41
N GLN A 10 22.93 -3.97 -23.56
CA GLN A 10 21.48 -3.75 -23.69
C GLN A 10 20.89 -3.20 -22.39
N GLN A 11 21.33 -3.70 -21.24
CA GLN A 11 20.93 -3.21 -19.91
C GLN A 11 21.27 -1.72 -19.73
N ARG A 12 22.49 -1.31 -20.12
CA ARG A 12 22.92 0.09 -20.08
C ARG A 12 22.06 0.98 -20.98
N ARG A 13 21.75 0.53 -22.19
CA ARG A 13 20.86 1.26 -23.12
C ARG A 13 19.44 1.38 -22.58
N VAL A 14 18.89 0.31 -22.00
CA VAL A 14 17.55 0.34 -21.38
C VAL A 14 17.51 1.32 -20.21
N ASN A 15 18.51 1.28 -19.32
CA ASN A 15 18.58 2.21 -18.19
C ASN A 15 18.75 3.66 -18.66
N ALA A 16 19.60 3.91 -19.66
CA ALA A 16 19.79 5.25 -20.23
C ALA A 16 18.50 5.77 -20.89
N ASN A 17 17.77 4.93 -21.61
CA ASN A 17 16.49 5.30 -22.22
C ASN A 17 15.40 5.52 -21.17
N HIS A 18 15.36 4.70 -20.12
CA HIS A 18 14.44 4.88 -18.98
C HIS A 18 14.70 6.22 -18.27
N GLN A 19 15.95 6.52 -17.92
CA GLN A 19 16.32 7.82 -17.33
C GLN A 19 16.04 9.00 -18.24
N ARG A 20 16.22 8.85 -19.57
CA ARG A 20 15.86 9.91 -20.53
C ARG A 20 14.37 10.20 -20.52
N ARG A 21 13.53 9.18 -20.46
CA ARG A 21 12.06 9.31 -20.45
C ARG A 21 11.54 9.92 -19.16
N LEU A 22 12.19 9.64 -18.02
CA LEU A 22 11.91 10.36 -16.77
C LEU A 22 12.22 11.86 -16.85
N LYS A 23 13.21 12.26 -17.67
CA LYS A 23 13.69 13.65 -17.76
C LYS A 23 13.10 14.47 -18.91
N THR A 24 12.50 13.83 -19.91
CA THR A 24 12.18 14.49 -21.18
C THR A 24 10.77 14.12 -21.62
N SER A 25 9.84 15.07 -21.52
CA SER A 25 8.43 14.91 -21.95
C SER A 25 8.23 15.09 -23.46
N LYS A 26 9.26 15.44 -24.26
CA LYS A 26 9.07 16.01 -25.61
C LYS A 26 9.95 15.47 -26.76
N GLU A 27 10.52 14.26 -26.70
CA GLU A 27 11.35 13.76 -27.83
C GLU A 27 10.73 12.67 -28.71
N LYS A 28 11.24 12.62 -29.96
CA LYS A 28 10.63 12.07 -31.17
C LYS A 28 10.13 10.62 -31.03
N PRO A 29 8.90 10.33 -31.49
CA PRO A 29 8.30 9.00 -31.44
C PRO A 29 9.08 7.98 -32.29
N ASP A 30 9.36 6.81 -31.72
CA ASP A 30 9.68 5.59 -32.48
C ASP A 30 8.49 5.25 -33.42
N TYR A 31 8.67 4.44 -34.47
CA TYR A 31 7.59 4.19 -35.46
C TYR A 31 6.30 3.60 -34.85
N ASP A 32 6.40 2.92 -33.70
CA ASP A 32 5.29 2.40 -32.87
C ASP A 32 4.68 3.46 -31.92
N ASP A 33 5.36 4.59 -31.70
CA ASP A 33 4.99 5.64 -30.73
C ASP A 33 4.00 6.67 -31.30
N ASN A 34 3.70 6.64 -32.60
CA ASN A 34 2.71 7.55 -33.22
C ASN A 34 1.27 7.25 -32.76
N LEU A 35 1.03 6.05 -32.24
CA LEU A 35 -0.27 5.61 -31.70
C LEU A 35 -0.55 6.13 -30.28
N PHE A 36 0.38 6.84 -29.65
CA PHE A 36 0.24 7.33 -28.28
C PHE A 36 0.34 8.86 -28.22
N GLY A 37 -0.35 9.45 -27.24
CA GLY A 37 -0.38 10.88 -26.93
C GLY A 37 0.93 11.40 -26.36
N GLU A 38 0.87 12.57 -25.72
CA GLU A 38 2.02 13.13 -25.01
C GLU A 38 2.30 12.35 -23.72
N PRO A 39 3.57 12.26 -23.28
CA PRO A 39 3.93 11.71 -21.97
C PRO A 39 3.39 12.59 -20.85
N ASP A 40 2.81 11.94 -19.85
CA ASP A 40 2.30 12.58 -18.65
C ASP A 40 2.63 11.75 -17.39
N GLU A 41 2.53 12.40 -16.25
CA GLU A 41 2.68 11.77 -14.93
C GLU A 41 1.40 11.04 -14.53
N GLY A 42 1.56 10.01 -13.71
CA GLY A 42 0.43 9.27 -13.17
C GLY A 42 0.82 8.36 -12.01
N ILE A 43 -0.20 7.86 -11.32
CA ILE A 43 -0.05 6.95 -10.19
C ILE A 43 -0.72 5.62 -10.54
N VAL A 44 -0.06 4.52 -10.20
CA VAL A 44 -0.61 3.18 -10.42
C VAL A 44 -1.66 2.87 -9.36
N ILE A 45 -2.93 2.80 -9.76
CA ILE A 45 -4.07 2.49 -8.90
C ILE A 45 -4.19 1.00 -8.62
N SER A 46 -3.94 0.16 -9.63
CA SER A 46 -3.99 -1.28 -9.48
C SER A 46 -3.19 -1.98 -10.57
N ARG A 47 -2.62 -3.14 -10.23
CA ARG A 47 -1.85 -3.98 -11.14
C ARG A 47 -2.59 -5.28 -11.47
N PHE A 48 -2.90 -5.48 -12.74
CA PHE A 48 -3.58 -6.68 -13.26
C PHE A 48 -2.71 -7.43 -14.27
N GLY A 49 -1.82 -8.30 -13.78
CA GLY A 49 -1.04 -9.20 -14.63
C GLY A 49 -0.12 -8.47 -15.61
N MET A 50 -0.55 -8.24 -16.85
CA MET A 50 0.18 -7.50 -17.89
C MET A 50 -0.27 -6.04 -18.04
N HIS A 51 -1.41 -5.66 -17.47
CA HIS A 51 -1.98 -4.31 -17.51
C HIS A 51 -1.95 -3.63 -16.14
N ALA A 52 -1.96 -2.30 -16.13
CA ALA A 52 -2.08 -1.50 -14.92
C ALA A 52 -3.13 -0.42 -15.16
N ASP A 53 -3.92 -0.12 -14.15
CA ASP A 53 -4.80 1.05 -14.18
C ASP A 53 -3.99 2.21 -13.58
N VAL A 54 -3.83 3.28 -14.37
CA VAL A 54 -3.03 4.46 -14.03
C VAL A 54 -3.96 5.65 -13.93
N GLU A 55 -3.94 6.34 -12.82
CA GLU A 55 -4.62 7.62 -12.64
C GLU A 55 -3.72 8.74 -13.13
N SER A 56 -4.30 9.62 -13.95
CA SER A 56 -3.67 10.83 -14.46
C SER A 56 -3.70 11.97 -13.43
N ALA A 57 -2.95 13.04 -13.66
CA ALA A 57 -3.00 14.23 -12.80
C ALA A 57 -4.41 14.87 -12.71
N ASP A 58 -5.27 14.62 -13.71
CA ASP A 58 -6.65 15.12 -13.76
C ASP A 58 -7.66 14.20 -13.02
N GLY A 59 -7.20 13.08 -12.44
CA GLY A 59 -8.04 12.10 -11.72
C GLY A 59 -8.68 11.02 -12.60
N ASP A 60 -8.48 11.08 -13.92
CA ASP A 60 -9.02 10.07 -14.83
C ASP A 60 -8.17 8.78 -14.81
N VAL A 61 -8.85 7.64 -14.68
CA VAL A 61 -8.21 6.31 -14.64
C VAL A 61 -8.14 5.68 -16.03
N HIS A 62 -6.92 5.38 -16.45
CA HIS A 62 -6.59 4.84 -17.76
C HIS A 62 -5.97 3.45 -17.66
N ARG A 63 -6.57 2.48 -18.35
CA ARG A 63 -5.98 1.14 -18.45
C ARG A 63 -4.81 1.14 -19.42
N CYS A 64 -3.63 0.84 -18.90
CA CYS A 64 -2.37 0.88 -19.62
C CYS A 64 -1.70 -0.49 -19.75
N ASN A 65 -1.05 -0.71 -20.88
CA ASN A 65 -0.07 -1.77 -21.07
C ASN A 65 1.24 -1.42 -20.39
N ILE A 66 2.03 -2.41 -20.01
CA ILE A 66 3.37 -2.19 -19.46
C ILE A 66 4.44 -2.49 -20.50
N ARG A 67 5.38 -1.56 -20.66
CA ARG A 67 6.54 -1.76 -21.51
C ARG A 67 7.43 -2.88 -20.97
N ARG A 68 7.87 -3.79 -21.86
CA ARG A 68 8.69 -4.97 -21.50
C ARG A 68 9.99 -4.65 -20.76
N THR A 69 10.47 -3.41 -20.85
CA THR A 69 11.67 -2.92 -20.16
C THR A 69 11.45 -2.68 -18.67
N ILE A 70 10.21 -2.49 -18.23
CA ILE A 70 9.86 -2.30 -16.82
C ILE A 70 9.94 -3.65 -16.11
N ARG A 71 10.81 -3.74 -15.10
CA ARG A 71 11.07 -5.00 -14.37
C ARG A 71 10.04 -5.27 -13.28
N SER A 72 9.55 -4.22 -12.64
CA SER A 72 8.59 -4.26 -11.54
C SER A 72 7.68 -3.04 -11.66
N LEU A 73 6.38 -3.26 -11.47
CA LEU A 73 5.40 -2.20 -11.28
C LEU A 73 4.40 -2.69 -10.24
N VAL A 74 4.13 -1.88 -9.22
CA VAL A 74 3.20 -2.17 -8.12
C VAL A 74 2.27 -0.99 -7.89
N THR A 75 1.20 -1.21 -7.13
CA THR A 75 0.27 -0.16 -6.71
C THR A 75 1.00 0.91 -5.88
N GLY A 76 0.71 2.18 -6.16
CA GLY A 76 1.39 3.34 -5.58
C GLY A 76 2.66 3.79 -6.31
N ASP A 77 3.13 3.06 -7.33
CA ASP A 77 4.25 3.55 -8.17
C ASP A 77 3.84 4.83 -8.92
N ARG A 78 4.72 5.84 -8.88
CA ARG A 78 4.64 7.02 -9.75
C ARG A 78 5.26 6.68 -11.10
N VAL A 79 4.58 7.00 -12.19
CA VAL A 79 4.96 6.58 -13.53
C VAL A 79 4.84 7.69 -14.56
N VAL A 80 5.66 7.58 -15.60
CA VAL A 80 5.45 8.30 -16.85
C VAL A 80 4.70 7.37 -17.79
N TRP A 81 3.53 7.80 -18.23
CA TRP A 81 2.66 7.05 -19.11
C TRP A 81 2.21 7.91 -20.29
N ARG A 82 1.64 7.26 -21.32
CA ARG A 82 1.06 7.95 -22.47
C ARG A 82 -0.33 7.38 -22.76
N PRO A 83 -1.34 8.22 -22.98
CA PRO A 83 -2.64 7.75 -23.41
C PRO A 83 -2.54 7.19 -24.83
N GLY A 84 -3.33 6.15 -25.13
CA GLY A 84 -3.45 5.70 -26.50
C GLY A 84 -4.27 6.73 -27.30
N LYS A 85 -3.85 7.03 -28.52
CA LYS A 85 -4.66 7.84 -29.43
C LYS A 85 -5.80 6.97 -29.96
N PRO A 86 -6.99 7.55 -30.17
CA PRO A 86 -8.01 6.91 -30.98
C PRO A 86 -7.40 6.61 -32.36
N ALA A 87 -7.34 5.33 -32.74
CA ALA A 87 -7.13 4.97 -34.12
C ALA A 87 -8.48 5.10 -34.87
N ALA A 88 -8.53 4.67 -36.14
CA ALA A 88 -9.73 4.68 -36.96
C ALA A 88 -11.01 4.27 -36.17
N GLU A 89 -12.17 4.81 -36.56
CA GLU A 89 -13.47 4.63 -35.90
C GLU A 89 -13.64 3.23 -35.29
N GLY A 90 -13.67 3.15 -33.95
CA GLY A 90 -13.91 1.93 -33.20
C GLY A 90 -12.68 1.24 -32.58
N VAL A 91 -11.44 1.68 -32.88
CA VAL A 91 -10.23 1.10 -32.28
C VAL A 91 -9.66 2.04 -31.20
N ASN A 92 -9.99 1.76 -29.93
CA ASN A 92 -9.42 2.47 -28.80
C ASN A 92 -8.11 1.78 -28.36
N VAL A 93 -6.98 2.46 -28.55
CA VAL A 93 -5.67 1.97 -28.11
C VAL A 93 -5.56 2.21 -26.61
N LYS A 94 -5.25 1.16 -25.83
CA LYS A 94 -4.96 1.29 -24.40
C LYS A 94 -3.67 2.09 -24.19
N GLY A 95 -3.57 2.86 -23.11
CA GLY A 95 -2.36 3.62 -22.79
C GLY A 95 -1.13 2.72 -22.58
N ILE A 96 0.04 3.32 -22.42
CA ILE A 96 1.28 2.59 -22.13
C ILE A 96 2.08 3.25 -21.01
N VAL A 97 2.51 2.45 -20.04
CA VAL A 97 3.47 2.86 -19.01
C VAL A 97 4.88 2.77 -19.60
N GLU A 98 5.57 3.90 -19.70
CA GLU A 98 6.89 3.98 -20.32
C GLU A 98 8.04 3.87 -19.32
N ALA A 99 7.89 4.51 -18.18
CA ALA A 99 8.90 4.57 -17.12
C ALA A 99 8.23 4.59 -15.74
N VAL A 100 9.04 4.28 -14.73
CA VAL A 100 8.65 4.22 -13.32
C VAL A 100 9.68 5.05 -12.57
N HIS A 101 9.23 5.97 -11.72
CA HIS A 101 10.10 6.80 -10.90
C HIS A 101 10.78 5.97 -9.80
N GLU A 102 11.79 6.55 -9.15
CA GLU A 102 12.38 5.94 -7.96
C GLU A 102 11.36 5.90 -6.81
N ARG A 103 11.38 4.79 -6.06
CA ARG A 103 10.45 4.58 -4.94
C ARG A 103 11.01 5.21 -3.68
N THR A 104 10.19 5.93 -2.93
CA THR A 104 10.56 6.43 -1.60
C THR A 104 10.56 5.32 -0.56
N SER A 105 9.58 4.41 -0.66
CA SER A 105 9.49 3.20 0.15
C SER A 105 8.95 2.04 -0.69
N VAL A 106 9.21 0.82 -0.23
CA VAL A 106 8.70 -0.39 -0.87
C VAL A 106 8.25 -1.39 0.17
N LEU A 107 7.00 -1.82 0.05
CA LEU A 107 6.49 -2.90 0.86
C LEU A 107 6.63 -4.20 0.09
N THR A 108 7.26 -5.19 0.73
CA THR A 108 7.56 -6.47 0.12
C THR A 108 6.93 -7.62 0.89
N ARG A 109 6.44 -8.61 0.16
CA ARG A 109 5.96 -9.87 0.70
C ARG A 109 6.97 -10.98 0.38
N PRO A 110 7.48 -11.70 1.39
CA PRO A 110 8.20 -12.95 1.14
C PRO A 110 7.23 -14.03 0.63
N ASP A 111 7.59 -14.67 -0.47
CA ASP A 111 6.89 -15.80 -1.08
C ASP A 111 7.79 -17.04 -0.97
N PHE A 112 7.28 -18.14 -0.41
CA PHE A 112 8.05 -19.35 -0.11
C PHE A 112 8.78 -19.95 -1.33
N TYR A 113 8.25 -19.73 -2.53
CA TYR A 113 8.82 -20.29 -3.77
C TYR A 113 9.50 -19.26 -4.67
N ASP A 114 9.01 -18.02 -4.65
CA ASP A 114 9.45 -16.98 -5.60
C ASP A 114 10.28 -15.86 -4.96
N GLY A 115 10.61 -15.97 -3.67
CA GLY A 115 11.40 -14.99 -2.95
C GLY A 115 10.61 -13.72 -2.59
N VAL A 116 11.33 -12.61 -2.37
CA VAL A 116 10.72 -11.35 -1.92
C VAL A 116 10.13 -10.59 -3.09
N LYS A 117 8.82 -10.34 -3.09
CA LYS A 117 8.10 -9.59 -4.14
C LYS A 117 7.56 -8.26 -3.60
N PRO A 118 7.78 -7.13 -4.28
CA PRO A 118 7.11 -5.89 -3.93
C PRO A 118 5.60 -6.00 -4.20
N ILE A 119 4.80 -5.49 -3.27
CA ILE A 119 3.32 -5.50 -3.35
C ILE A 119 2.73 -4.09 -3.43
N ALA A 120 3.43 -3.11 -2.84
CA ALA A 120 3.08 -1.70 -2.87
C ALA A 120 4.34 -0.84 -2.73
N ALA A 121 4.27 0.42 -3.16
CA ALA A 121 5.38 1.36 -3.12
C ALA A 121 4.90 2.77 -2.75
N ASN A 122 5.85 3.62 -2.36
CA ASN A 122 5.62 5.01 -1.98
C ASN A 122 4.59 5.16 -0.85
N ILE A 123 4.67 4.26 0.13
CA ILE A 123 3.86 4.29 1.34
C ILE A 123 4.55 5.20 2.35
N ASP A 124 3.81 6.14 2.90
CA ASP A 124 4.33 7.08 3.91
C ASP A 124 4.06 6.57 5.33
N GLN A 125 2.97 5.82 5.52
CA GLN A 125 2.60 5.32 6.84
C GLN A 125 1.88 3.96 6.83
N ILE A 126 2.04 3.22 7.93
CA ILE A 126 1.32 1.97 8.18
C ILE A 126 0.41 2.16 9.40
N VAL A 127 -0.89 1.95 9.18
CA VAL A 127 -1.93 1.98 10.20
C VAL A 127 -2.10 0.57 10.76
N ILE A 128 -1.58 0.34 11.96
CA ILE A 128 -1.66 -0.93 12.67
C ILE A 128 -2.99 -0.99 13.40
N VAL A 129 -3.95 -1.74 12.85
CA VAL A 129 -5.29 -1.90 13.40
C VAL A 129 -5.36 -3.14 14.29
N SER A 130 -5.69 -2.91 15.55
CA SER A 130 -5.98 -3.94 16.55
C SER A 130 -7.40 -3.74 17.11
N ALA A 131 -7.95 -4.76 17.78
CA ALA A 131 -9.25 -4.66 18.45
C ALA A 131 -9.27 -5.61 19.65
N ILE A 132 -10.15 -5.36 20.62
CA ILE A 132 -10.32 -6.28 21.77
C ILE A 132 -10.85 -7.65 21.34
N LEU A 133 -11.69 -7.68 20.30
CA LEU A 133 -12.23 -8.89 19.69
C LEU A 133 -11.77 -9.03 18.23
N PRO A 134 -11.22 -10.19 17.82
CA PRO A 134 -11.21 -11.47 18.55
C PRO A 134 -10.18 -11.58 19.69
N GLU A 135 -9.07 -10.85 19.63
CA GLU A 135 -8.06 -10.79 20.69
C GLU A 135 -7.19 -9.53 20.51
N LEU A 136 -6.85 -8.84 21.60
CA LEU A 136 -5.83 -7.79 21.59
C LEU A 136 -4.46 -8.42 21.89
N SER A 137 -3.65 -8.61 20.85
CA SER A 137 -2.30 -9.15 20.98
C SER A 137 -1.23 -8.06 20.85
N LEU A 138 -0.58 -7.72 21.97
CA LEU A 138 0.53 -6.76 21.99
C LEU A 138 1.72 -7.23 21.16
N ASN A 139 2.05 -8.51 21.23
CA ASN A 139 3.11 -9.14 20.41
C ASN A 139 2.91 -8.86 18.92
N ILE A 140 1.67 -8.82 18.44
CA ILE A 140 1.41 -8.53 17.02
C ILE A 140 1.68 -7.07 16.70
N ILE A 141 1.31 -6.15 17.59
CA ILE A 141 1.63 -4.72 17.45
C ILE A 141 3.15 -4.55 17.39
N ASP A 142 3.88 -5.11 18.36
CA ASP A 142 5.35 -5.03 18.43
C ASP A 142 6.00 -5.52 17.14
N ARG A 143 5.48 -6.62 16.59
CA ARG A 143 5.98 -7.17 15.32
C ARG A 143 5.75 -6.21 14.14
N TYR A 144 4.61 -5.52 14.10
CA TYR A 144 4.38 -4.50 13.08
C TYR A 144 5.30 -3.30 13.26
N LEU A 145 5.56 -2.87 14.51
CA LEU A 145 6.46 -1.75 14.79
C LEU A 145 7.88 -2.06 14.30
N VAL A 146 8.41 -3.25 14.60
CA VAL A 146 9.71 -3.71 14.09
C VAL A 146 9.76 -3.68 12.56
N ALA A 147 8.69 -4.10 11.89
CA ALA A 147 8.62 -4.02 10.43
C ALA A 147 8.59 -2.57 9.91
N CYS A 148 7.86 -1.67 10.59
CA CYS A 148 7.79 -0.26 10.24
C CYS A 148 9.15 0.42 10.36
N GLU A 149 9.88 0.18 11.44
CA GLU A 149 11.24 0.69 11.65
C GLU A 149 12.22 0.15 10.61
N THR A 150 12.14 -1.14 10.28
CA THR A 150 13.00 -1.73 9.23
C THR A 150 12.73 -1.11 7.86
N LEU A 151 11.47 -0.76 7.58
CA LEU A 151 11.06 -0.13 6.32
C LEU A 151 11.20 1.40 6.34
N GLN A 152 11.52 2.00 7.48
CA GLN A 152 11.53 3.45 7.72
C GLN A 152 10.20 4.11 7.33
N ILE A 153 9.08 3.46 7.70
CA ILE A 153 7.72 3.94 7.45
C ILE A 153 7.08 4.25 8.80
N GLU A 154 6.44 5.43 8.94
CA GLU A 154 5.85 5.85 10.22
C GLU A 154 4.64 4.96 10.59
N PRO A 155 4.63 4.31 11.77
CA PRO A 155 3.48 3.55 12.24
C PRO A 155 2.47 4.44 12.98
N ILE A 156 1.19 4.13 12.81
CA ILE A 156 0.10 4.64 13.66
C ILE A 156 -0.65 3.45 14.23
N ILE A 157 -0.79 3.39 15.55
CA ILE A 157 -1.56 2.34 16.21
C ILE A 157 -3.01 2.80 16.31
N VAL A 158 -3.92 1.98 15.81
CA VAL A 158 -5.37 2.21 15.86
C VAL A 158 -6.01 1.05 16.60
N LEU A 159 -6.61 1.33 17.75
CA LEU A 159 -7.45 0.37 18.43
C LEU A 159 -8.91 0.60 18.06
N ASN A 160 -9.49 -0.36 17.36
CA ASN A 160 -10.88 -0.34 16.93
C ASN A 160 -11.80 -1.07 17.91
N LYS A 161 -13.11 -0.89 17.72
CA LYS A 161 -14.20 -1.52 18.47
C LYS A 161 -14.24 -1.13 19.95
N ILE A 162 -13.89 0.12 20.26
CA ILE A 162 -13.95 0.63 21.63
C ILE A 162 -15.38 0.69 22.19
N ASP A 163 -16.38 0.66 21.31
CA ASP A 163 -17.80 0.57 21.66
C ASP A 163 -18.19 -0.74 22.39
N LEU A 164 -17.31 -1.74 22.37
CA LEU A 164 -17.51 -3.02 23.06
C LEU A 164 -16.95 -3.03 24.49
N LEU A 165 -16.28 -1.95 24.90
CA LEU A 165 -15.65 -1.83 26.22
C LEU A 165 -16.54 -1.02 27.16
N ASP A 166 -16.60 -1.44 28.42
CA ASP A 166 -17.09 -0.62 29.52
C ASP A 166 -15.98 0.29 30.06
N ASP A 167 -16.29 1.11 31.07
CA ASP A 167 -15.34 2.07 31.64
C ASP A 167 -14.09 1.38 32.21
N GLU A 168 -14.24 0.19 32.82
CA GLU A 168 -13.13 -0.60 33.35
C GLU A 168 -12.25 -1.17 32.23
N GLY A 169 -12.88 -1.76 31.20
CA GLY A 169 -12.17 -2.25 30.01
C GLY A 169 -11.45 -1.13 29.26
N MET A 170 -12.06 0.06 29.15
CA MET A 170 -11.44 1.23 28.56
C MET A 170 -10.22 1.72 29.35
N ALA A 171 -10.29 1.72 30.69
CA ALA A 171 -9.16 2.08 31.54
C ALA A 171 -7.99 1.09 31.38
N PHE A 172 -8.29 -0.22 31.43
CA PHE A 172 -7.30 -1.28 31.25
C PHE A 172 -6.60 -1.19 29.89
N VAL A 173 -7.37 -1.01 28.82
CA VAL A 173 -6.83 -0.89 27.46
C VAL A 173 -5.98 0.38 27.31
N ASN A 174 -6.39 1.50 27.89
CA ASN A 174 -5.59 2.72 27.83
C ASN A 174 -4.25 2.57 28.53
N GLU A 175 -4.18 1.88 29.67
CA GLU A 175 -2.92 1.57 30.36
C GLU A 175 -1.97 0.76 29.46
N GLN A 176 -2.48 -0.24 28.75
CA GLN A 176 -1.66 -1.01 27.79
C GLN A 176 -1.19 -0.13 26.62
N MET A 177 -2.05 0.75 26.12
CA MET A 177 -1.71 1.65 25.02
C MET A 177 -0.73 2.76 25.42
N ASP A 178 -0.69 3.13 26.70
CA ASP A 178 0.26 4.13 27.22
C ASP A 178 1.70 3.66 27.10
N ILE A 179 1.97 2.35 27.08
CA ILE A 179 3.29 1.78 26.78
C ILE A 179 3.78 2.32 25.43
N TYR A 180 2.93 2.25 24.39
CA TYR A 180 3.27 2.73 23.05
C TYR A 180 3.32 4.25 22.94
N ARG A 181 2.45 4.96 23.68
CA ARG A 181 2.50 6.44 23.73
C ARG A 181 3.79 6.94 24.36
N ASN A 182 4.25 6.29 25.42
CA ASN A 182 5.45 6.67 26.17
C ASN A 182 6.74 6.47 25.36
N ILE A 183 6.76 5.53 24.42
CA ILE A 183 7.87 5.33 23.48
C ILE A 183 7.71 6.16 22.19
N GLY A 184 6.74 7.07 22.13
CA GLY A 184 6.61 8.09 21.08
C GLY A 184 5.64 7.77 19.95
N TYR A 185 4.98 6.60 19.97
CA TYR A 185 4.01 6.26 18.92
C TYR A 185 2.66 6.93 19.13
N ARG A 186 2.05 7.33 18.01
CA ARG A 186 0.67 7.84 18.00
C ARG A 186 -0.31 6.67 18.14
N VAL A 187 -1.15 6.73 19.17
CA VAL A 187 -2.24 5.77 19.39
C VAL A 187 -3.60 6.45 19.29
N LEU A 188 -4.48 5.91 18.45
CA LEU A 188 -5.86 6.37 18.27
C LEU A 188 -6.84 5.27 18.68
N MET A 189 -7.80 5.65 19.51
CA MET A 189 -8.91 4.80 19.96
C MET A 189 -10.12 5.15 19.10
N VAL A 190 -10.68 4.18 18.38
CA VAL A 190 -11.75 4.42 17.40
C VAL A 190 -12.85 3.36 17.47
N SER A 191 -14.02 3.72 16.96
CA SER A 191 -15.06 2.76 16.60
C SER A 191 -15.62 3.08 15.22
N SER A 192 -15.55 2.11 14.32
CA SER A 192 -16.23 2.23 13.03
C SER A 192 -17.76 2.29 13.15
N HIS A 193 -18.33 1.76 14.24
CA HIS A 193 -19.78 1.69 14.44
C HIS A 193 -20.35 2.99 15.01
N THR A 194 -19.73 3.54 16.06
CA THR A 194 -20.18 4.80 16.66
C THR A 194 -19.60 6.03 15.96
N GLN A 195 -18.60 5.83 15.08
CA GLN A 195 -17.81 6.87 14.43
C GLN A 195 -16.91 7.66 15.40
N ASP A 196 -16.80 7.21 16.64
CA ASP A 196 -15.91 7.84 17.63
C ASP A 196 -14.44 7.69 17.20
N GLY A 197 -13.69 8.78 17.35
CA GLY A 197 -12.26 8.82 17.04
C GLY A 197 -11.91 8.80 15.55
N LEU A 198 -12.89 8.72 14.63
CA LEU A 198 -12.61 8.71 13.19
C LEU A 198 -12.05 10.04 12.68
N LYS A 199 -12.52 11.18 13.19
CA LYS A 199 -12.01 12.49 12.76
C LYS A 199 -10.50 12.67 13.03
N PRO A 200 -9.98 12.41 14.24
CA PRO A 200 -8.53 12.41 14.47
C PRO A 200 -7.75 11.42 13.59
N LEU A 201 -8.37 10.30 13.20
CA LEU A 201 -7.78 9.34 12.27
C LEU A 201 -7.72 9.92 10.84
N GLU A 202 -8.79 10.54 10.34
CA GLU A 202 -8.80 11.22 9.04
C GLU A 202 -7.73 12.32 8.95
N GLU A 203 -7.60 13.13 10.00
CA GLU A 203 -6.55 14.15 10.10
C GLU A 203 -5.14 13.54 10.06
N ALA A 204 -4.96 12.32 10.60
CA ALA A 204 -3.70 11.58 10.53
C ALA A 204 -3.41 10.98 9.14
N LEU A 205 -4.46 10.68 8.38
CA LEU A 205 -4.38 10.08 7.04
C LEU A 205 -4.18 11.13 5.94
N THR A 206 -4.54 12.38 6.22
CA THR A 206 -4.56 13.46 5.24
C THR A 206 -3.17 13.70 4.63
N GLY A 207 -3.11 13.66 3.29
CA GLY A 207 -1.88 13.96 2.53
C GLY A 207 -0.80 12.88 2.56
N ARG A 208 -1.12 11.68 3.04
CA ARG A 208 -0.20 10.54 3.15
C ARG A 208 -0.76 9.31 2.45
N ILE A 209 0.12 8.46 1.91
CA ILE A 209 -0.25 7.14 1.39
C ILE A 209 -0.15 6.12 2.53
N SER A 210 -1.29 5.54 2.88
CA SER A 210 -1.46 4.70 4.06
C SER A 210 -1.75 3.25 3.70
N ILE A 211 -1.36 2.34 4.57
CA ILE A 211 -1.73 0.92 4.49
C ILE A 211 -2.32 0.47 5.81
N PHE A 212 -3.43 -0.27 5.76
CA PHE A 212 -4.08 -0.82 6.94
C PHE A 212 -3.61 -2.26 7.18
N ALA A 213 -2.89 -2.46 8.27
CA ALA A 213 -2.32 -3.73 8.68
C ALA A 213 -2.97 -4.22 9.98
N GLY A 214 -2.95 -5.53 10.26
CA GLY A 214 -3.59 -6.10 11.45
C GLY A 214 -4.24 -7.45 11.19
N GLN A 215 -4.60 -8.17 12.26
CA GLN A 215 -5.21 -9.50 12.16
C GLN A 215 -6.57 -9.51 11.43
N SER A 216 -7.02 -10.68 10.98
CA SER A 216 -8.38 -10.84 10.49
C SER A 216 -9.40 -10.53 11.59
N GLY A 217 -10.54 -9.93 11.24
CA GLY A 217 -11.63 -9.65 12.20
C GLY A 217 -11.48 -8.39 13.05
N VAL A 218 -10.33 -7.70 13.05
CA VAL A 218 -10.13 -6.43 13.82
C VAL A 218 -10.91 -5.21 13.27
N GLY A 219 -11.53 -5.35 12.09
CA GLY A 219 -12.40 -4.31 11.51
C GLY A 219 -11.71 -3.36 10.51
N LYS A 220 -10.58 -3.74 9.90
CA LYS A 220 -9.91 -2.95 8.85
C LYS A 220 -10.86 -2.54 7.71
N SER A 221 -11.59 -3.49 7.12
CA SER A 221 -12.54 -3.21 6.03
C SER A 221 -13.66 -2.29 6.47
N SER A 222 -14.18 -2.46 7.70
CA SER A 222 -15.22 -1.59 8.27
C SER A 222 -14.70 -0.16 8.45
N LEU A 223 -13.48 0.03 8.94
CA LEU A 223 -12.83 1.34 9.04
C LEU A 223 -12.63 1.97 7.66
N LEU A 224 -12.11 1.22 6.68
CA LEU A 224 -11.91 1.74 5.33
C LEU A 224 -13.24 2.18 4.69
N ASN A 225 -14.31 1.40 4.86
CA ASN A 225 -15.63 1.78 4.35
C ASN A 225 -16.18 3.03 5.02
N ALA A 226 -15.98 3.18 6.34
CA ALA A 226 -16.39 4.38 7.06
C ALA A 226 -15.61 5.62 6.57
N LEU A 227 -14.28 5.52 6.44
CA LEU A 227 -13.41 6.62 6.06
C LEU A 227 -13.54 7.05 4.58
N LEU A 228 -13.77 6.09 3.68
CA LEU A 228 -13.90 6.38 2.25
C LEU A 228 -15.31 6.84 1.86
N GLY A 229 -16.29 6.68 2.75
CA GLY A 229 -17.71 6.90 2.41
C GLY A 229 -18.24 5.95 1.34
N LEU A 230 -17.47 4.91 0.99
CA LEU A 230 -17.81 3.92 -0.02
C LEU A 230 -18.73 2.89 0.61
N GLN A 231 -20.05 3.12 0.54
CA GLN A 231 -21.00 2.16 1.10
C GLN A 231 -20.98 0.79 0.38
N LYS A 232 -20.27 0.60 -0.75
CA LYS A 232 -20.32 -0.64 -1.56
C LYS A 232 -19.06 -1.04 -2.38
N GLU A 233 -17.95 -0.31 -2.37
CA GLU A 233 -16.82 -0.65 -3.28
C GLU A 233 -15.75 -1.57 -2.68
N ILE A 234 -15.43 -1.42 -1.40
CA ILE A 234 -14.60 -2.40 -0.71
C ILE A 234 -15.55 -3.47 -0.19
N LEU A 235 -15.61 -4.59 -0.90
CA LEU A 235 -16.35 -5.78 -0.50
C LEU A 235 -15.96 -6.17 0.93
N THR A 236 -16.73 -5.70 1.92
CA THR A 236 -16.91 -6.38 3.20
C THR A 236 -17.69 -7.63 2.86
N ASN A 237 -16.99 -8.66 2.37
CA ASN A 237 -17.54 -9.99 2.48
C ASN A 237 -17.56 -10.28 3.97
N ASP A 238 -18.75 -10.11 4.54
CA ASP A 238 -19.05 -10.53 5.90
C ASP A 238 -18.47 -11.92 6.15
N VAL A 239 -17.93 -12.08 7.35
CA VAL A 239 -17.31 -13.30 7.84
C VAL A 239 -18.24 -14.47 7.53
N SER A 240 -17.77 -15.45 6.75
CA SER A 240 -18.54 -16.66 6.51
C SER A 240 -18.68 -17.40 7.84
N ASP A 241 -19.91 -17.46 8.35
CA ASP A 241 -20.34 -18.13 9.60
C ASP A 241 -20.01 -19.63 9.69
N ASN A 242 -19.27 -20.20 8.73
CA ASN A 242 -19.06 -21.64 8.61
C ASN A 242 -17.59 -22.11 8.67
N SER A 243 -16.60 -21.23 8.84
CA SER A 243 -15.18 -21.66 8.82
C SER A 243 -14.21 -20.92 9.73
N GLY A 244 -14.58 -19.76 10.31
CA GLY A 244 -13.65 -18.93 11.11
C GLY A 244 -12.45 -18.36 10.32
N LEU A 245 -12.37 -18.62 9.02
CA LEU A 245 -11.33 -18.16 8.10
C LEU A 245 -12.04 -17.35 7.01
N GLY A 246 -11.87 -16.03 7.05
CA GLY A 246 -12.55 -15.10 6.15
C GLY A 246 -12.34 -15.44 4.67
N GLN A 247 -13.40 -15.38 3.88
CA GLN A 247 -13.34 -15.63 2.44
C GLN A 247 -12.74 -14.42 1.72
N HIS A 248 -11.47 -14.53 1.34
CA HIS A 248 -10.66 -13.43 0.81
C HIS A 248 -10.85 -13.27 -0.71
N THR A 249 -11.56 -12.22 -1.16
CA THR A 249 -11.93 -12.04 -2.57
C THR A 249 -11.11 -10.97 -3.31
N THR A 250 -10.46 -10.04 -2.62
CA THR A 250 -9.58 -9.07 -3.29
C THR A 250 -8.32 -9.80 -3.77
N THR A 251 -7.98 -9.76 -5.06
CA THR A 251 -6.83 -10.51 -5.64
C THR A 251 -5.65 -9.62 -6.00
N ALA A 252 -5.85 -8.30 -6.04
CA ALA A 252 -4.82 -7.30 -6.37
C ALA A 252 -4.87 -6.13 -5.38
N ALA A 253 -3.71 -5.55 -5.09
CA ALA A 253 -3.62 -4.32 -4.30
C ALA A 253 -4.28 -3.16 -5.07
N ARG A 254 -5.10 -2.36 -4.39
CA ARG A 254 -5.77 -1.20 -5.01
C ARG A 254 -5.59 0.05 -4.15
N LEU A 255 -5.30 1.16 -4.79
CA LEU A 255 -5.25 2.49 -4.19
C LEU A 255 -6.63 3.15 -4.27
N TYR A 256 -7.01 3.81 -3.18
CA TYR A 256 -8.23 4.63 -3.06
C TYR A 256 -7.87 5.98 -2.45
N HIS A 257 -8.63 7.02 -2.78
CA HIS A 257 -8.46 8.36 -2.23
C HIS A 257 -9.45 8.61 -1.09
N PHE A 258 -8.98 9.18 0.01
CA PHE A 258 -9.86 9.66 1.06
C PHE A 258 -10.57 10.95 0.63
N PRO A 259 -11.85 11.15 0.99
CA PRO A 259 -12.59 12.37 0.67
C PRO A 259 -11.92 13.66 1.18
N HIS A 260 -11.20 13.57 2.29
CA HIS A 260 -10.51 14.69 2.93
C HIS A 260 -9.02 14.80 2.56
N GLY A 261 -8.56 13.99 1.59
CA GLY A 261 -7.18 13.94 1.11
C GLY A 261 -6.35 12.82 1.73
N GLY A 262 -5.28 12.43 1.05
CA GLY A 262 -4.51 11.22 1.36
C GLY A 262 -5.08 9.98 0.68
N ASP A 263 -4.28 8.92 0.66
CA ASP A 263 -4.57 7.70 -0.09
C ASP A 263 -4.44 6.47 0.81
N VAL A 264 -5.12 5.39 0.41
CA VAL A 264 -4.98 4.09 1.05
C VAL A 264 -4.81 2.97 0.04
N ILE A 265 -3.84 2.11 0.29
CA ILE A 265 -3.63 0.88 -0.47
C ILE A 265 -4.23 -0.29 0.31
N ASP A 266 -5.38 -0.81 -0.13
CA ASP A 266 -5.89 -2.09 0.38
C ASP A 266 -5.23 -3.23 -0.40
N SER A 267 -4.57 -4.12 0.32
CA SER A 267 -4.02 -5.32 -0.27
C SER A 267 -4.34 -6.57 0.56
N PRO A 268 -4.63 -7.71 -0.09
CA PRO A 268 -4.89 -8.98 0.59
C PRO A 268 -3.65 -9.52 1.31
N GLY A 269 -2.46 -9.24 0.75
CA GLY A 269 -1.19 -9.86 1.15
C GLY A 269 -0.38 -9.07 2.17
N VAL A 270 -0.81 -7.86 2.51
CA VAL A 270 -0.16 -7.01 3.53
C VAL A 270 -0.65 -7.35 4.95
N ARG A 271 -1.65 -8.22 5.05
CA ARG A 271 -2.36 -8.52 6.31
C ARG A 271 -1.57 -9.40 7.28
N GLU A 272 -0.43 -9.94 6.84
CA GLU A 272 0.50 -10.73 7.67
C GLU A 272 1.94 -10.29 7.37
N PHE A 273 2.53 -9.48 8.25
CA PHE A 273 3.96 -9.16 8.18
C PHE A 273 4.74 -10.31 8.82
N GLY A 274 5.42 -11.05 7.96
CA GLY A 274 6.38 -12.06 8.37
C GLY A 274 7.71 -11.44 8.75
N LEU A 275 8.12 -11.54 10.00
CA LEU A 275 9.45 -11.08 10.45
C LEU A 275 10.56 -12.12 10.26
N TRP A 276 10.26 -13.30 9.71
CA TRP A 276 11.21 -14.42 9.58
C TRP A 276 12.41 -14.16 8.66
N HIS A 277 12.41 -13.04 7.95
CA HIS A 277 13.48 -12.62 7.06
C HIS A 277 14.43 -11.60 7.69
N LEU A 278 14.16 -11.18 8.93
CA LEU A 278 14.97 -10.20 9.65
C LEU A 278 16.04 -10.88 10.49
N GLU A 279 17.23 -10.31 10.47
CA GLU A 279 18.33 -10.71 11.35
C GLU A 279 18.07 -10.20 12.78
N PRO A 280 18.61 -10.85 13.83
CA PRO A 280 18.41 -10.44 15.23
C PRO A 280 18.78 -8.97 15.51
N GLU A 281 19.79 -8.43 14.83
CA GLU A 281 20.21 -7.04 14.97
C GLU A 281 19.14 -6.07 14.44
N GLN A 282 18.43 -6.45 13.36
CA GLN A 282 17.32 -5.67 12.81
C GLN A 282 16.11 -5.70 13.75
N ILE A 283 15.86 -6.83 14.40
CA ILE A 283 14.84 -6.92 15.45
C ILE A 283 15.17 -5.96 16.59
N THR A 284 16.42 -5.94 17.04
CA THR A 284 16.88 -5.05 18.12
C THR A 284 16.71 -3.57 17.75
N GLN A 285 17.06 -3.21 16.51
CA GLN A 285 16.82 -1.85 15.98
C GLN A 285 15.34 -1.54 15.76
N GLY A 286 14.46 -2.54 15.72
CA GLY A 286 13.03 -2.34 15.57
C GLY A 286 12.30 -1.85 16.85
N PHE A 287 12.98 -1.90 18.00
CA PHE A 287 12.47 -1.36 19.26
C PHE A 287 13.15 -0.01 19.53
N VAL A 288 12.41 1.07 19.31
CA VAL A 288 12.92 2.46 19.37
C VAL A 288 13.47 2.81 20.76
N GLU A 289 12.83 2.31 21.81
CA GLU A 289 13.21 2.52 23.19
C GLU A 289 14.52 1.82 23.57
N PHE A 290 14.97 0.84 22.78
CA PHE A 290 16.25 0.18 23.02
C PHE A 290 17.43 1.01 22.50
N HIS A 291 17.23 1.90 21.53
CA HIS A 291 18.30 2.62 20.84
C HIS A 291 19.20 3.39 21.81
N ASP A 292 18.60 4.02 22.83
CA ASP A 292 19.32 4.79 23.85
C ASP A 292 20.17 3.94 24.81
N TYR A 293 19.97 2.62 24.81
CA TYR A 293 20.66 1.67 25.68
C TYR A 293 21.64 0.76 24.93
N LEU A 294 21.73 0.85 23.61
CA LEU A 294 22.71 0.12 22.80
C LEU A 294 24.08 0.80 22.92
N GLY A 295 25.11 0.01 23.28
CA GLY A 295 26.49 0.47 23.49
C GLY A 295 27.51 -0.33 22.70
#